data_AF-A0A353Y6J8-F1
#
_entry.id   AF-A0A353Y6J8-F1
#
_cell.length_a   1.000
_cell.length_b   1.000
_cell.length_c   1.000
_cell.angle_alpha   90.00
_cell.angle_beta   90.00
_cell.angle_gamma   90.00
#
_symmetry.space_group_name_H-M   'P 1'
#
loop_
_entity.id
_entity.type
_entity.pdbx_description
1 polymer ?
#
loop_
_entity_poly.entity_id
_entity_poly.type
_entity_poly.pdbx_seq_one_letter_code
_entity_poly.pdbx_strand_id
1 'polypeptide(L)' 'MNRVGFILSSLLVLLALASSMLFVVDQRQFGVVYALGQIKEVITEPGLNVKLPPPFQNVSYIDKRLLTLDSSDTEPMLT' A
#
# COMPACT_ATOMS: atom_id res chain seq x y z
N MET A 1 17.42 -0.16 37.22
CA MET A 1 17.00 -0.02 35.82
C MET A 1 17.69 -1.11 35.00
N ASN A 2 16.96 -2.12 34.54
CA ASN A 2 17.56 -3.23 33.80
C ASN A 2 17.92 -2.75 32.39
N ARG A 3 19.17 -2.31 32.21
CA ARG A 3 19.69 -1.76 30.95
C ARG A 3 19.45 -2.72 29.78
N VAL A 4 19.60 -4.02 30.05
CA VAL A 4 19.31 -5.10 29.08
C VAL A 4 17.85 -5.11 28.67
N GLY A 5 16.92 -4.98 29.62
CA GLY A 5 15.48 -4.94 29.32
C GLY A 5 15.08 -3.73 28.48
N PHE A 6 15.71 -2.57 28.74
CA PHE A 6 15.49 -1.35 27.96
C PHE A 6 16.05 -1.45 26.53
N ILE A 7 17.23 -2.05 26.37
CA ILE A 7 17.83 -2.28 25.05
C ILE A 7 16.96 -3.26 24.24
N LEU A 8 16.52 -4.35 24.87
CA LEU A 8 15.71 -5.37 24.21
C LEU A 8 14.35 -4.81 23.77
N SER A 9 13.68 -4.03 24.63
CA SER A 9 12.39 -3.43 24.30
C SER A 9 12.51 -2.37 23.20
N SER A 10 13.55 -1.53 23.26
CA SER A 10 13.82 -0.52 22.23
C SER A 10 14.08 -1.16 20.86
N LEU A 11 14.86 -2.24 20.81
CA LEU A 11 15.14 -2.98 19.57
C LEU A 11 13.86 -3.57 18.97
N LEU A 12 12.99 -4.13 19.81
CA LEU A 12 11.73 -4.73 19.39
C LEU A 12 10.79 -3.67 18.79
N VAL A 13 10.70 -2.50 19.41
CA VAL A 13 9.90 -1.38 18.88
C VAL A 13 10.45 -0.90 17.54
N LEU A 14 11.78 -0.77 17.41
CA LEU A 14 12.42 -0.38 16.15
C LEU A 14 12.13 -1.37 15.02
N LEU A 15 12.21 -2.68 15.31
CA LEU A 15 11.88 -3.73 14.34
C LEU A 15 10.41 -3.69 13.92
N ALA A 16 9.50 -3.47 14.86
CA ALA A 16 8.07 -3.36 14.58
C ALA A 16 7.74 -2.13 13.70
N LEU A 17 8.45 -1.02 13.90
CA LEU A 17 8.29 0.17 13.07
C LEU A 17 8.85 -0.06 11.67
N ALA A 18 10.05 -0.65 11.56
CA ALA A 18 10.68 -0.95 10.29
C ALA A 18 9.83 -1.92 9.44
N SER A 19 9.27 -2.96 10.05
CA SER A 19 8.41 -3.91 9.32
C SER A 19 7.10 -3.27 8.85
N SER A 20 6.57 -2.28 9.57
CA SER A 20 5.35 -1.56 9.18
C SER A 20 5.54 -0.57 8.03
N MET A 21 6.77 -0.10 7.83
CA MET A 21 7.15 0.82 6.74
C MET A 21 7.39 0.11 5.41
N LEU A 22 7.72 -1.18 5.43
CA LEU A 22 8.01 -1.94 4.21
C LEU A 22 6.73 -2.49 3.58
N PHE A 23 6.58 -2.28 2.28
CA PHE A 23 5.50 -2.88 1.50
C PHE A 23 5.99 -3.26 0.11
N VAL A 24 5.33 -4.24 -0.50
CA VAL A 24 5.72 -4.81 -1.79
C VAL A 24 4.66 -4.46 -2.81
N VAL A 25 5.08 -3.97 -3.97
CA VAL A 25 4.21 -3.69 -5.11
C VAL A 25 4.42 -4.75 -6.17
N ASP A 26 3.35 -5.42 -6.57
CA ASP A 26 3.36 -6.40 -7.64
C ASP A 26 3.30 -5.73 -9.01
N GLN A 27 3.90 -6.37 -10.03
CA GLN A 27 3.94 -5.86 -11.41
C GLN A 27 2.56 -5.59 -12.04
N ARG A 28 1.53 -6.28 -11.54
CA ARG A 28 0.14 -6.18 -12.02
C ARG A 28 -0.64 -5.06 -11.35
N GLN A 29 -0.06 -4.44 -10.33
CA GLN A 29 -0.74 -3.47 -9.47
C GLN A 29 0.05 -2.16 -9.43
N PHE A 30 -0.65 -1.10 -9.08
CA PHE A 30 -0.11 0.20 -8.71
C PHE A 30 -0.19 0.33 -7.20
N GLY A 31 0.91 0.67 -6.56
CA GLY A 31 0.93 1.02 -5.14
C GLY A 31 0.64 2.51 -4.99
N VAL A 32 -0.59 2.88 -4.65
CA VAL A 32 -0.97 4.27 -4.41
C VAL A 32 -0.74 4.60 -2.95
N VAL A 33 0.21 5.50 -2.67
CA VAL A 33 0.51 5.97 -1.32
C VAL A 33 -0.35 7.18 -0.99
N TYR A 34 -1.24 7.01 -0.02
CA TYR A 34 -2.07 8.07 0.53
C TYR A 34 -1.42 8.65 1.78
N ALA A 35 -1.41 9.96 1.89
CA ALA A 35 -1.09 10.68 3.11
C ALA A 35 -2.31 11.50 3.53
N LEU A 36 -2.86 11.26 4.73
CA LEU A 36 -4.03 11.98 5.26
C LEU A 36 -5.23 12.04 4.29
N GLY A 37 -5.44 10.97 3.49
CA GLY A 37 -6.51 10.90 2.50
C GLY A 37 -6.22 11.56 1.15
N GLN A 38 -5.04 12.18 0.98
CA GLN A 38 -4.59 12.71 -0.30
C GLN A 38 -3.61 11.74 -0.97
N ILE A 39 -3.65 11.66 -2.31
CA ILE A 39 -2.68 10.89 -3.08
C ILE A 39 -1.35 11.64 -3.01
N LYS A 40 -0.35 11.06 -2.36
CA LYS A 40 0.99 11.61 -2.33
C LYS A 40 1.79 11.15 -3.54
N GLU A 41 1.78 9.85 -3.80
CA GLU A 41 2.64 9.22 -4.80
C GLU A 41 1.99 7.95 -5.35
N VAL A 42 2.25 7.67 -6.63
CA VAL A 42 1.78 6.46 -7.31
C VAL A 42 3.00 5.68 -7.78
N ILE A 43 3.24 4.53 -7.16
CA ILE A 43 4.38 3.66 -7.47
C ILE A 43 3.94 2.67 -8.54
N THR A 44 4.60 2.74 -9.70
CA THR A 44 4.29 1.89 -10.87
C THR A 44 5.30 0.77 -11.08
N GLU A 45 6.46 0.90 -10.45
CA GLU A 45 7.57 -0.04 -10.51
C GLU A 45 7.37 -1.15 -9.49
N PRO A 46 7.38 -2.42 -9.93
CA PRO A 46 7.28 -3.54 -9.00
C PRO A 46 8.52 -3.61 -8.12
N GLY A 47 8.32 -3.88 -6.83
CA GLY A 47 9.43 -4.03 -5.90
C GLY A 47 9.10 -3.70 -4.46
N LEU A 48 10.14 -3.77 -3.63
CA LEU A 48 10.08 -3.38 -2.23
C LEU A 48 10.15 -1.86 -2.13
N ASN A 49 9.14 -1.28 -1.50
CA ASN A 49 9.03 0.16 -1.29
C ASN A 49 8.90 0.46 0.20
N VAL A 50 9.26 1.69 0.55
CA VAL A 50 9.24 2.17 1.94
C VAL A 50 8.24 3.32 2.04
N LYS A 51 7.29 3.20 2.96
CA LYS A 51 6.38 4.27 3.36
C LYS A 51 6.71 4.76 4.77
N LEU A 52 6.18 5.91 5.13
CA LEU A 52 6.07 6.31 6.53
C LEU A 52 5.17 5.33 7.30
N PRO A 53 5.37 5.16 8.62
CA PRO A 53 4.58 4.25 9.41
C PRO A 53 3.15 4.79 9.52
N PRO A 54 2.15 3.93 9.75
CA PRO A 54 0.82 4.35 10.12
C PRO A 54 0.87 5.27 11.36
N PRO A 55 0.05 6.33 11.45
CA PRO A 55 -1.14 6.66 10.66
C PRO A 55 -0.89 7.62 9.48
N PHE A 56 0.36 8.02 9.24
CA PHE A 56 0.67 9.10 8.30
C PHE A 56 0.50 8.67 6.84
N GLN A 57 0.80 7.41 6.52
CA GLN A 57 0.74 6.89 5.15
C GLN A 57 0.11 5.50 5.05
N ASN A 58 -0.80 5.37 4.08
CA ASN A 58 -1.49 4.13 3.73
C ASN A 58 -1.23 3.79 2.26
N VAL A 59 -1.22 2.51 1.93
CA VAL A 59 -1.00 2.04 0.55
C VAL A 59 -2.25 1.30 0.10
N SER A 60 -2.79 1.69 -1.05
CA SER A 60 -3.84 0.95 -1.73
C SER A 60 -3.30 0.37 -3.02
N TYR A 61 -3.64 -0.88 -3.30
CA TYR A 61 -3.24 -1.59 -4.51
C TYR A 61 -4.35 -1.52 -5.54
N ILE A 62 -4.07 -0.85 -6.66
CA ILE A 62 -5.01 -0.72 -7.77
C ILE A 62 -4.51 -1.56 -8.94
N ASP A 63 -5.38 -2.32 -9.59
CA ASP A 63 -4.99 -3.14 -10.75
C ASP A 63 -4.56 -2.25 -11.93
N LYS A 64 -3.48 -2.64 -12.62
CA LYS A 64 -2.98 -1.96 -13.82
C LYS A 64 -3.72 -2.37 -15.08
N ARG A 65 -4.47 -3.48 -15.03
CA ARG A 65 -5.19 -4.01 -16.19
C ARG A 65 -6.42 -3.18 -16.53
N LEU A 66 -6.81 -3.22 -17.80
CA LEU A 66 -8.08 -2.66 -18.24
C LEU A 66 -9.20 -3.41 -17.52
N LEU A 67 -9.91 -2.68 -16.65
CA LEU A 67 -11.18 -3.15 -16.12
C LEU A 67 -12.23 -2.79 -17.17
N THR A 68 -12.59 -3.78 -18.00
CA THR A 68 -13.73 -3.63 -18.90
C THR A 68 -14.97 -3.57 -18.04
N LEU A 69 -15.64 -2.42 -18.01
CA LEU A 69 -16.96 -2.29 -17.41
C LEU A 69 -17.95 -2.86 -18.42
N ASP A 70 -18.45 -4.06 -18.15
CA ASP A 70 -19.60 -4.59 -18.89
C ASP A 70 -20.81 -3.71 -18.56
N SER A 71 -21.31 -2.97 -19.56
CA SER A 71 -22.57 -2.26 -19.41
C SER A 71 -23.70 -3.28 -19.37
N SER A 72 -24.62 -3.15 -18.41
CA SER A 72 -25.87 -3.90 -18.38
C SER A 72 -26.93 -3.32 -19.32
N ASP A 73 -26.57 -2.36 -20.19
CA ASP A 73 -27.48 -1.83 -21.20
C ASP A 73 -27.90 -2.96 -22.14
N THR A 74 -29.18 -3.33 -22.05
CA THR A 74 -29.84 -4.23 -22.98
C THR A 74 -29.60 -3.73 -24.40
N GLU A 75 -28.77 -4.44 -25.15
CA GLU A 75 -28.58 -4.19 -26.58
C GLU A 75 -29.97 -4.08 -27.22
N PRO A 76 -30.28 -3.00 -27.98
CA PRO A 76 -31.59 -2.87 -28.59
C PRO A 76 -31.79 -4.04 -29.55
N MET A 77 -32.59 -5.02 -29.13
CA MET A 77 -33.05 -6.10 -29.98
C MET A 77 -33.78 -5.47 -31.17
N LEU A 78 -33.22 -5.65 -32.36
CA LEU A 78 -33.87 -5.24 -33.60
C LEU A 78 -35.07 -6.17 -33.85
N THR A 79 -36.27 -5.71 -33.48
CA THR A 79 -37.56 -6.27 -33.92
C THR A 79 -38.21 -5.36 -34.93
#